data_AF-A0A150LCW8-F1
#
_entry.id   AF-A0A150LCW8-F1
#
_cell.length_a   1.000
_cell.length_b   1.000
_cell.length_c   1.000
_cell.angle_alpha   90.00
_cell.angle_beta   90.00
_cell.angle_gamma   90.00
#
_symmetry.space_group_name_H-M   'P 1'
#
loop_
_entity.id
_entity.type
_entity.pdbx_description
1 polymer ?
#
loop_
_entity_poly.entity_id
_entity_poly.type
_entity_poly.pdbx_seq_one_letter_code
_entity_poly.pdbx_strand_id
1 'polypeptide(L)'
;MLKIMKPLITFSIIAVHLIIMYFWIFDWEKLITPIGLAGWGGSIIAGFMAYAFYAAKERKKYIQLQRHILIGSTVITVCLAVLALIIEWITSSMP
;
A
#
# COMPACT_ATOMS: atom_id res chain seq x y z
N MET A 1 -3.69 5.01 -26.65
CA MET A 1 -3.21 5.68 -25.42
C MET A 1 -3.42 4.89 -24.12
N LEU A 2 -4.54 4.18 -23.90
CA LEU A 2 -4.74 3.42 -22.64
C LEU A 2 -3.72 2.28 -22.36
N LYS A 3 -3.09 1.71 -23.40
CA LYS A 3 -2.16 0.58 -23.26
C LYS A 3 -0.87 0.92 -22.50
N ILE A 4 -0.45 2.19 -22.50
CA ILE A 4 0.78 2.65 -21.81
C ILE A 4 0.47 3.19 -20.40
N MET A 5 -0.75 3.69 -20.16
CA MET A 5 -1.15 4.16 -18.82
C MET A 5 -1.24 3.03 -17.79
N LYS A 6 -1.70 1.85 -18.19
CA LYS A 6 -1.83 0.69 -17.28
C LYS A 6 -0.48 0.28 -16.66
N PRO A 7 0.60 0.03 -17.44
CA PRO A 7 1.89 -0.33 -16.86
C PRO A 7 2.50 0.80 -16.03
N LEU A 8 2.30 2.07 -16.39
CA LEU A 8 2.83 3.20 -15.62
C LEU A 8 2.25 3.27 -14.20
N ILE A 9 0.93 3.09 -14.07
CA ILE A 9 0.24 3.07 -12.77
C ILE A 9 0.70 1.87 -11.95
N THR A 10 0.78 0.69 -12.57
CA THR A 10 1.26 -0.53 -11.89
C THR A 10 2.70 -0.37 -11.42
N PHE A 11 3.59 0.19 -12.25
CA PHE A 11 4.99 0.40 -11.91
C PHE A 11 5.15 1.39 -10.75
N SER A 12 4.34 2.46 -10.75
CA SER A 12 4.32 3.44 -9.66
C SER A 12 3.84 2.80 -8.34
N ILE A 13 2.82 1.95 -8.38
CA ILE A 13 2.34 1.20 -7.20
C ILE A 13 3.41 0.22 -6.69
N ILE A 14 4.12 -0.48 -7.59
CA ILE A 14 5.20 -1.41 -7.22
C ILE A 14 6.35 -0.65 -6.56
N ALA A 15 6.74 0.51 -7.10
CA ALA A 15 7.79 1.34 -6.52
C ALA A 15 7.42 1.79 -5.10
N VAL A 16 6.16 2.19 -4.86
CA VAL A 16 5.67 2.55 -3.52
C VAL A 16 5.75 1.35 -2.57
N HIS A 17 5.36 0.14 -3.01
CA HIS A 17 5.46 -1.06 -2.18
C HIS A 17 6.91 -1.43 -1.84
N LEU A 18 7.84 -1.29 -2.79
CA LEU A 18 9.27 -1.53 -2.57
C LEU A 18 9.86 -0.55 -1.57
N ILE A 19 9.47 0.73 -1.61
CA ILE A 19 9.93 1.75 -0.66
C ILE A 19 9.43 1.40 0.75
N ILE A 20 8.15 1.02 0.90
CA ILE A 20 7.60 0.59 2.19
C ILE A 20 8.35 -0.65 2.70
N MET A 21 8.60 -1.64 1.84
CA MET A 21 9.32 -2.85 2.20
C MET A 21 10.77 -2.58 2.61
N TYR A 22 11.45 -1.66 1.93
CA TYR A 22 12.80 -1.22 2.27
C TYR A 22 12.85 -0.59 3.67
N PHE A 23 11.97 0.39 3.93
CA PHE A 23 11.90 1.01 5.26
C PHE A 23 11.53 -0.02 6.34
N TRP A 24 10.72 -1.03 6.01
CA TRP A 24 10.30 -2.03 6.98
C TRP A 24 11.46 -2.95 7.43
N ILE A 25 12.41 -3.23 6.53
CA ILE A 25 13.59 -4.06 6.83
C ILE A 25 14.74 -3.25 7.45
N PHE A 26 15.00 -2.04 6.95
CA PHE A 26 16.19 -1.28 7.31
C PHE A 26 15.96 -0.24 8.42
N ASP A 27 14.76 0.34 8.51
CA ASP A 27 14.52 1.57 9.27
C ASP A 27 13.05 1.60 9.76
N TRP A 28 12.61 0.52 10.41
CA TRP A 28 11.19 0.33 10.73
C TRP A 28 10.61 1.42 11.64
N GLU A 29 11.43 2.05 12.51
CA GLU A 29 11.06 3.22 13.31
C GLU A 29 10.63 4.42 12.43
N LYS A 30 11.21 4.60 11.24
CA LYS A 30 10.82 5.69 10.33
C LYS A 30 9.41 5.50 9.77
N LEU A 31 8.90 4.27 9.68
CA LEU A 31 7.53 4.00 9.21
C LEU A 31 6.44 4.46 10.19
N ILE A 32 6.80 4.60 11.47
CA ILE A 32 5.89 4.95 12.56
C ILE A 32 5.97 6.43 12.93
N THR A 33 6.98 7.14 12.42
CA THR A 33 7.02 8.60 12.50
C THR A 33 5.84 9.24 11.78
N PRO A 34 5.45 10.49 12.12
CA PRO A 34 4.38 11.21 11.43
C PRO A 34 4.57 11.29 9.91
N ILE A 35 5.81 11.30 9.41
CA ILE A 35 6.13 11.26 7.98
C ILE A 35 5.89 9.86 7.39
N GLY A 36 6.26 8.81 8.11
CA GLY A 36 5.95 7.42 7.75
C GLY A 36 4.45 7.18 7.70
N LEU A 37 3.72 7.59 8.74
CA LEU A 37 2.26 7.52 8.83
C LEU A 37 1.56 8.32 7.71
N ALA A 38 2.09 9.49 7.33
CA ALA A 38 1.61 10.22 6.17
C ALA A 38 1.84 9.44 4.86
N GLY A 39 2.95 8.71 4.74
CA GLY A 39 3.22 7.79 3.63
C GLY A 39 2.23 6.62 3.57
N TRP A 40 1.90 6.03 4.73
CA TRP A 40 0.85 5.01 4.85
C TRP A 40 -0.52 5.54 4.42
N GLY A 41 -0.92 6.70 4.94
CA GLY A 41 -2.17 7.35 4.56
C GLY A 41 -2.22 7.69 3.07
N GLY A 42 -1.13 8.22 2.51
CA GLY A 42 -1.00 8.53 1.10
C GLY A 42 -1.13 7.29 0.20
N SER A 43 -0.53 6.17 0.60
CA SER A 43 -0.63 4.89 -0.14
C SER A 43 -2.07 4.34 -0.14
N ILE A 44 -2.78 4.43 1.00
CA ILE A 44 -4.18 4.01 1.11
C ILE A 44 -5.08 4.87 0.22
N ILE A 45 -4.91 6.19 0.26
CA ILE A 45 -5.69 7.13 -0.58
C ILE A 45 -5.39 6.89 -2.06
N ALA A 46 -4.13 6.70 -2.43
CA ALA A 46 -3.73 6.40 -3.81
C ALA A 46 -4.34 5.08 -4.31
N GLY A 47 -4.35 4.04 -3.47
CA GLY A 47 -5.00 2.75 -3.76
C GLY A 47 -6.51 2.90 -3.97
N PHE A 48 -7.18 3.69 -3.13
CA PHE A 48 -8.61 3.96 -3.27
C PHE A 48 -8.94 4.78 -4.53
N MET A 49 -8.11 5.77 -4.85
CA MET A 49 -8.28 6.60 -6.04
C MET A 49 -8.05 5.80 -7.33
N ALA A 50 -7.04 4.91 -7.33
CA ALA A 50 -6.83 3.96 -8.42
C ALA A 50 -8.04 3.02 -8.58
N TYR A 51 -8.58 2.50 -7.48
CA TYR A 51 -9.79 1.67 -7.49
C TYR A 51 -10.99 2.39 -8.10
N ALA A 52 -11.27 3.61 -7.65
CA ALA A 52 -12.37 4.43 -8.18
C ALA A 52 -12.21 4.69 -9.69
N PHE A 53 -10.99 4.99 -10.14
CA PHE A 53 -10.70 5.23 -11.56
C PHE A 53 -10.87 3.97 -12.43
N TYR A 54 -10.43 2.80 -11.95
CA TYR A 54 -10.63 1.54 -12.66
C TYR A 54 -12.10 1.06 -12.62
N ALA A 55 -12.80 1.29 -11.50
CA ALA A 55 -14.21 0.97 -11.34
C ALA A 55 -15.10 1.79 -12.28
N ALA A 56 -14.74 3.05 -12.54
CA ALA A 56 -15.46 3.92 -13.47
C ALA A 56 -15.26 3.55 -14.95
N LYS A 57 -14.22 2.77 -15.31
CA LYS A 57 -13.73 2.68 -16.71
C LYS A 57 -13.96 1.35 -17.44
N GLU A 58 -14.21 0.20 -16.79
CA GLU A 58 -14.35 -1.09 -17.52
C GLU A 58 -15.51 -2.00 -17.06
N ARG A 59 -16.20 -2.66 -18.01
CA ARG A 59 -17.24 -3.66 -17.73
C ARG A 59 -16.66 -4.98 -17.20
N LYS A 60 -17.07 -5.31 -15.98
CA LYS A 60 -17.44 -6.64 -15.42
C LYS A 60 -16.43 -7.80 -15.28
N LYS A 61 -15.34 -7.96 -16.07
CA LYS A 61 -14.40 -9.11 -15.87
C LYS A 61 -13.00 -8.74 -15.37
N TYR A 62 -12.40 -7.68 -15.90
CA TYR A 62 -11.06 -7.23 -15.45
C TYR A 62 -11.09 -6.58 -14.05
N ILE A 63 -12.22 -5.94 -13.70
CA ILE A 63 -12.46 -5.33 -12.38
C ILE A 63 -12.39 -6.37 -11.26
N GLN A 64 -12.90 -7.59 -11.44
CA GLN A 64 -12.94 -8.54 -10.31
C GLN A 64 -11.54 -9.01 -9.89
N LEU A 65 -10.66 -9.27 -10.86
CA LEU A 65 -9.29 -9.69 -10.57
C LEU A 65 -8.49 -8.54 -9.94
N GLN A 66 -8.58 -7.32 -10.49
CA GLN A 66 -7.93 -6.15 -9.88
C GLN A 66 -8.54 -5.79 -8.52
N ARG A 67 -9.85 -5.98 -8.31
CA ARG A 67 -10.48 -5.79 -7.01
C ARG A 67 -9.95 -6.78 -5.98
N HIS A 68 -9.78 -8.06 -6.32
CA HIS A 68 -9.18 -9.03 -5.40
C HIS A 68 -7.71 -8.72 -5.12
N ILE A 69 -6.93 -8.31 -6.12
CA ILE A 69 -5.53 -7.92 -5.92
C ILE A 69 -5.44 -6.68 -5.03
N LEU A 70 -6.30 -5.69 -5.25
CA LEU A 70 -6.30 -4.44 -4.50
C LEU A 70 -6.82 -4.63 -3.07
N ILE A 71 -7.88 -5.41 -2.87
CA ILE A 71 -8.33 -5.81 -1.52
C ILE A 71 -7.23 -6.63 -0.84
N GLY A 72 -6.61 -7.58 -1.54
CA GLY A 72 -5.51 -8.38 -1.03
C GLY A 72 -4.33 -7.52 -0.60
N SER A 73 -3.90 -6.57 -1.43
CA SER A 73 -2.80 -5.66 -1.07
C SER A 73 -3.19 -4.81 0.12
N THR A 74 -4.41 -4.24 0.14
CA THR A 74 -4.88 -3.41 1.26
C THR A 74 -4.93 -4.20 2.57
N VAL A 75 -5.40 -5.46 2.54
CA VAL A 75 -5.41 -6.34 3.72
C VAL A 75 -3.99 -6.66 4.19
N ILE A 76 -3.08 -6.98 3.26
CA ILE A 76 -1.67 -7.21 3.58
C ILE A 76 -1.05 -5.96 4.22
N THR A 77 -1.32 -4.78 3.65
CA THR A 77 -0.88 -3.48 4.18
C THR A 77 -1.42 -3.27 5.60
N VAL A 78 -2.71 -3.49 5.85
CA VAL A 78 -3.31 -3.38 7.20
C VAL A 78 -2.67 -4.39 8.17
N CYS A 79 -2.46 -5.64 7.76
CA CYS A 79 -1.77 -6.63 8.59
C CYS A 79 -0.33 -6.20 8.93
N LEU A 80 0.42 -5.66 7.96
CA LEU A 80 1.76 -5.12 8.21
C LEU A 80 1.74 -3.95 9.21
N ALA A 81 0.76 -3.05 9.09
CA ALA A 81 0.61 -1.94 10.02
C ALA A 81 0.35 -2.43 11.45
N VAL A 82 -0.54 -3.43 11.61
CA VAL A 82 -0.81 -4.04 12.93
C VAL A 82 0.44 -4.71 13.49
N LEU A 83 1.18 -5.46 12.67
CA LEU A 83 2.43 -6.10 13.09
C LEU A 83 3.49 -5.07 13.50
N ALA A 84 3.60 -3.95 12.78
CA ALA A 84 4.53 -2.88 13.13
C ALA A 84 4.21 -2.26 14.50
N LEU A 85 2.93 -2.01 14.80
CA LEU A 85 2.49 -1.51 16.11
C LEU A 85 2.77 -2.52 17.23
N ILE A 86 2.59 -3.82 16.96
CA ILE A 86 2.93 -4.87 17.94
C ILE A 86 4.43 -4.89 18.23
N ILE A 87 5.27 -4.78 17.19
CA ILE A 87 6.73 -4.75 17.34
C ILE A 87 7.14 -3.53 18.17
N GLU A 88 6.61 -2.34 17.87
CA GLU A 88 6.88 -1.11 18.62
C GLU A 88 6.44 -1.22 20.08
N TRP A 89 5.28 -1.84 20.32
CA TRP A 89 4.80 -2.05 21.67
C TRP A 89 5.71 -2.99 22.46
N ILE A 90 6.19 -4.07 21.83
CA ILE A 90 7.15 -4.99 22.45
C ILE A 90 8.51 -4.30 22.71
N THR A 91 9.02 -3.51 21.75
CA THR A 91 10.32 -2.83 21.90
C THR A 91 10.28 -1.66 22.88
N SER A 92 9.20 -0.88 22.92
CA SER A 92 9.02 0.15 23.94
C SER A 92 8.82 -0.41 25.35
N SER A 93 8.42 -1.69 25.45
CA SER A 93 8.32 -2.44 26.71
C SER A 93 9.64 -3.09 27.14
N MET A 94 10.67 -3.09 26.27
CA MET A 94 12.03 -3.49 26.66
C MET A 94 12.73 -2.28 27.31
N PRO A 95 13.22 -2.39 28.56
CA PRO A 95 13.99 -1.34 29.22
C PRO A 95 15.39 -1.15 28.62
#